data_AF-A0A9D2NSD4-F1
#
_entry.id   AF-A0A9D2NSD4-F1
#
_cell.length_a   1.000
_cell.length_b   1.000
_cell.length_c   1.000
_cell.angle_alpha   90.00
_cell.angle_beta   90.00
_cell.angle_gamma   90.00
#
_symmetry.space_group_name_H-M   'P 1'
#
loop_
_entity.id
_entity.type
_entity.pdbx_description
1 polymer ?
#
loop_
_entity_poly.entity_id
_entity_poly.type
_entity_poly.pdbx_seq_one_letter_code
_entity_poly.pdbx_strand_id
1 'polypeptide(L)'
;MNILDIITIKLKEKKGHELFYYYEIDSLKIKDETSGIISIDETIFAQLPETIPEYIPYVMELYKKGQVKILRTSYEPLVFSDCIDSFGLAAAGHLIKHYRQHKEIPESYISVSHELLKYM
;
A
#
# COMPACT_ATOMS: atom_id res chain seq x y z
N MET A 1 19.97 -6.29 -13.99
CA MET A 1 19.81 -4.90 -13.54
C MET A 1 18.79 -4.93 -12.42
N ASN A 2 19.19 -4.65 -11.18
CA ASN A 2 18.26 -4.59 -10.05
C ASN A 2 17.42 -3.32 -10.23
N ILE A 3 16.13 -3.47 -10.48
CA ILE A 3 15.21 -2.34 -10.54
C ILE A 3 14.80 -2.03 -9.11
N LEU A 4 15.00 -0.78 -8.71
CA LEU A 4 14.55 -0.24 -7.45
C LEU A 4 13.27 0.53 -7.74
N ASP A 5 12.20 0.19 -7.02
CA ASP A 5 10.97 0.94 -7.04
C ASP A 5 10.95 1.81 -5.77
N ILE A 6 10.85 3.13 -5.95
CA ILE A 6 10.74 4.08 -4.85
C ILE A 6 9.26 4.32 -4.60
N ILE A 7 8.79 3.91 -3.42
CA ILE A 7 7.42 4.11 -2.99
C ILE A 7 7.40 5.24 -1.98
N THR A 8 6.81 6.36 -2.35
CA THR A 8 6.51 7.46 -1.42
C THR A 8 5.11 7.26 -0.88
N ILE A 9 4.94 7.28 0.44
CA ILE A 9 3.63 7.16 1.09
C ILE A 9 3.46 8.29 2.08
N LYS A 10 2.31 8.95 2.04
CA LYS A 10 2.00 10.12 2.88
C LYS A 10 0.55 10.07 3.36
N LEU A 11 0.35 10.25 4.66
CA LEU A 11 -0.97 10.43 5.26
C LEU A 11 -1.59 11.71 4.69
N LYS A 12 -2.74 11.57 4.04
CA LYS A 12 -3.50 12.65 3.44
C LYS A 12 -4.54 13.19 4.42
N GLU A 13 -5.32 12.29 5.00
CA GLU A 13 -6.38 12.65 5.95
C GLU A 13 -6.77 11.47 6.85
N LYS A 14 -7.42 11.78 7.97
CA LYS A 14 -8.05 10.83 8.88
C LYS A 14 -9.55 11.16 8.97
N LYS A 15 -10.40 10.15 8.79
CA LYS A 15 -11.87 10.29 8.91
C LYS A 15 -12.40 9.19 9.83
N GLY A 16 -12.72 9.55 11.07
CA GLY A 16 -13.04 8.56 12.09
C GLY A 16 -11.85 7.63 12.32
N HIS A 17 -12.05 6.33 12.14
CA HIS A 17 -11.01 5.30 12.24
C HIS A 17 -10.31 5.00 10.91
N GLU A 18 -10.78 5.53 9.78
CA GLU A 18 -10.13 5.32 8.48
C GLU A 18 -9.00 6.34 8.26
N LEU A 19 -7.83 5.83 7.88
CA LEU A 19 -6.65 6.59 7.52
C LEU A 19 -6.44 6.52 6.01
N PHE A 20 -6.35 7.68 5.36
CA PHE A 20 -6.18 7.79 3.93
C PHE A 20 -4.75 8.21 3.60
N TYR A 21 -4.05 7.36 2.88
CA TYR A 21 -2.67 7.53 2.47
C TYR A 21 -2.58 7.74 0.97
N TYR A 22 -1.94 8.82 0.52
CA TYR A 22 -1.48 8.92 -0.86
C TYR A 22 -0.22 8.09 -1.03
N TYR A 23 -0.12 7.32 -2.11
CA TYR A 23 1.11 6.66 -2.52
C TYR A 23 1.49 7.06 -3.94
N GLU A 24 2.78 7.08 -4.20
CA GLU A 24 3.38 7.33 -5.50
C GLU A 24 4.56 6.37 -5.69
N ILE A 25 4.66 5.80 -6.88
CA ILE A 25 5.71 4.85 -7.22
C ILE A 25 6.49 5.40 -8.40
N ASP A 26 7.76 5.66 -8.14
CA ASP A 26 8.75 5.95 -9.16
C ASP A 26 9.51 4.66 -9.47
N SER A 27 9.32 4.16 -10.70
CA SER A 27 9.96 2.96 -11.21
C SER A 27 10.58 3.23 -12.58
N LEU A 28 11.88 2.96 -12.73
CA LEU A 28 12.59 3.08 -14.01
C LEU A 28 12.00 2.20 -15.14
N LYS A 29 11.12 1.24 -14.83
CA LYS A 29 10.46 0.35 -15.80
C LYS A 29 9.06 0.79 -16.20
N ILE A 30 8.38 1.58 -15.37
CA ILE A 30 6.99 1.95 -15.58
C ILE A 30 7.00 3.39 -16.07
N LYS A 31 6.64 3.59 -17.34
CA LYS A 31 6.63 4.93 -17.96
C LYS A 31 5.51 5.83 -17.45
N ASP A 32 4.49 5.23 -16.82
CA ASP A 32 3.33 5.93 -16.30
C ASP A 32 3.46 6.11 -14.78
N GLU A 33 3.40 7.37 -14.34
CA GLU A 33 3.35 7.73 -12.91
C GLU A 33 2.21 6.93 -12.25
N THR A 34 2.57 5.98 -11.38
CA THR A 34 1.59 5.13 -10.70
C THR A 34 1.36 5.65 -9.29
N SER A 35 0.23 6.33 -9.12
CA SER A 35 -0.18 6.89 -7.84
C SER A 35 -1.62 6.52 -7.49
N GLY A 36 -1.95 6.67 -6.22
CA GLY A 36 -3.29 6.38 -5.73
C GLY A 36 -3.45 6.69 -4.24
N ILE A 37 -4.57 6.24 -3.70
CA ILE A 37 -4.92 6.37 -2.29
C ILE A 37 -5.14 4.98 -1.71
N ILE A 38 -4.56 4.72 -0.55
CA ILE A 38 -4.89 3.57 0.30
C ILE A 38 -5.75 4.09 1.44
N SER A 39 -6.85 3.42 1.73
CA SER A 39 -7.58 3.60 2.98
C SER A 39 -7.36 2.35 3.85
N ILE A 40 -6.97 2.57 5.09
CA ILE A 40 -6.76 1.52 6.08
C ILE A 40 -7.46 1.89 7.37
N ASP A 41 -8.20 0.95 7.97
CA ASP A 41 -8.75 1.14 9.30
C ASP A 41 -7.62 1.11 10.34
N GLU A 42 -7.50 2.17 11.16
CA GLU A 42 -6.44 2.31 12.15
C GLU A 42 -6.42 1.18 13.19
N THR A 43 -7.57 0.54 13.44
CA THR A 43 -7.69 -0.57 14.38
C THR A 43 -6.88 -1.79 13.94
N ILE A 44 -6.59 -1.93 12.64
CA ILE A 44 -5.75 -3.01 12.10
C ILE A 44 -4.35 -2.96 12.71
N PHE A 45 -3.79 -1.76 12.92
CA PHE A 45 -2.47 -1.62 13.51
C PHE A 45 -2.40 -2.19 14.92
N ALA A 46 -3.46 -2.05 15.70
CA ALA A 46 -3.58 -2.64 17.04
C ALA A 46 -3.84 -4.16 17.01
N GLN A 47 -4.37 -4.69 15.90
CA GLN A 47 -4.77 -6.10 15.75
C GLN A 47 -3.76 -6.92 14.92
N LEU A 48 -2.58 -6.40 14.64
CA LEU A 48 -1.58 -7.12 13.85
C LEU A 48 -1.17 -8.43 14.56
N PRO A 49 -1.08 -9.56 13.82
CA PRO A 49 -0.66 -10.82 14.39
C PRO A 49 0.80 -10.77 14.85
N GLU A 50 1.14 -11.63 15.82
CA GLU A 50 2.51 -11.72 16.38
C GLU A 50 3.58 -11.98 15.32
N THR A 51 3.24 -12.61 14.19
CA THR A 51 4.13 -12.85 13.05
C THR A 51 3.40 -12.61 11.73
N ILE A 52 4.04 -11.90 10.80
CA ILE A 52 3.57 -11.74 9.41
C ILE A 52 4.70 -12.27 8.52
N PRO A 53 4.56 -13.47 7.94
CA PRO A 53 5.63 -14.07 7.12
C PRO A 53 5.83 -13.30 5.81
N GLU A 54 4.74 -12.88 5.18
CA GLU A 54 4.76 -12.08 3.95
C GLU A 54 3.69 -10.98 4.02
N TYR A 55 4.09 -9.74 3.77
CA TYR A 55 3.20 -8.57 3.93
C TYR A 55 2.18 -8.44 2.81
N ILE A 56 2.54 -8.73 1.56
CA ILE A 56 1.62 -8.61 0.42
C ILE A 56 0.44 -9.59 0.53
N PRO A 57 0.65 -10.91 0.74
CA PRO A 57 -0.45 -11.85 0.98
C PRO A 57 -1.33 -11.46 2.17
N TYR A 58 -0.73 -10.97 3.26
CA TYR A 58 -1.47 -10.49 4.42
C TYR A 58 -2.39 -9.31 4.08
N VAL A 59 -1.88 -8.32 3.35
CA VAL A 59 -2.68 -7.17 2.88
C VAL A 59 -3.78 -7.60 1.93
N MET A 60 -3.52 -8.57 1.04
CA MET A 60 -4.56 -9.10 0.14
C MET A 60 -5.75 -9.67 0.92
N GLU A 61 -5.50 -10.37 2.04
CA GLU A 61 -6.56 -10.87 2.90
C GLU A 61 -7.32 -9.73 3.61
N LEU A 62 -6.64 -8.68 4.06
CA LEU A 62 -7.29 -7.48 4.61
C LEU A 62 -8.13 -6.75 3.54
N TYR A 63 -7.65 -6.71 2.30
CA TYR A 63 -8.36 -6.13 1.16
C TYR A 63 -9.64 -6.90 0.84
N LYS A 64 -9.57 -8.24 0.77
CA LYS A 64 -10.75 -9.10 0.58
C LYS A 64 -11.79 -8.94 1.68
N LYS A 65 -11.36 -8.63 2.91
CA LYS A 65 -12.23 -8.34 4.06
C LYS A 65 -12.75 -6.90 4.08
N GLY A 66 -12.34 -6.04 3.15
CA GLY A 66 -12.72 -4.63 3.08
C GLY A 66 -12.06 -3.73 4.13
N GLN A 67 -11.06 -4.23 4.86
CA GLN A 67 -10.35 -3.52 5.92
C GLN A 67 -9.21 -2.64 5.36
N VAL A 68 -8.69 -3.01 4.19
CA VAL A 68 -7.84 -2.18 3.34
C VAL A 68 -8.60 -1.90 2.05
N LYS A 69 -8.63 -0.65 1.60
CA LYS A 69 -9.21 -0.25 0.31
C LYS A 69 -8.12 0.43 -0.50
N ILE A 70 -8.07 0.15 -1.80
CA ILE A 70 -7.16 0.79 -2.74
C ILE A 70 -8.01 1.58 -3.72
N LEU A 71 -7.80 2.89 -3.75
CA LEU A 71 -8.52 3.87 -4.54
C LEU A 71 -7.55 4.53 -5.50
N ARG A 72 -7.56 4.14 -6.78
CA ARG A 72 -6.75 4.81 -7.79
C ARG A 72 -7.32 6.17 -8.17
N THR A 73 -6.44 7.13 -8.40
CA THR A 73 -6.76 8.37 -9.10
C THR A 73 -6.67 8.13 -10.60
N SER A 74 -7.70 7.57 -11.24
CA SER A 74 -7.82 7.61 -12.71
C SER A 74 -9.04 8.42 -13.11
N TYR A 75 -8.87 9.27 -14.13
CA TYR A 75 -9.96 10.00 -14.78
C TYR A 75 -10.89 9.09 -15.59
N GLU A 76 -10.50 7.84 -15.84
CA GLU A 76 -11.34 6.82 -16.46
C GLU A 76 -11.56 5.66 -15.47
N PRO A 77 -12.81 5.17 -15.31
CA PRO A 77 -13.06 3.97 -14.53
C PRO A 77 -12.40 2.78 -15.24
N LEU A 78 -11.28 2.31 -14.70
CA LEU A 78 -10.71 1.04 -15.14
C LEU A 78 -11.64 -0.07 -14.66
N VAL A 79 -12.39 -0.63 -15.60
CA VAL A 79 -13.14 -1.88 -15.40
C VAL A 79 -12.11 -3.01 -15.36
N PHE A 80 -11.48 -3.19 -14.21
CA PHE A 80 -10.77 -4.44 -13.91
C PHE A 80 -11.70 -5.29 -13.08
N SER A 81 -12.32 -6.28 -13.72
CA SER A 81 -13.09 -7.30 -13.01
C SER A 81 -12.20 -8.17 -12.12
N ASP A 82 -10.87 -8.24 -12.35
CA ASP A 82 -10.02 -9.25 -11.70
C ASP A 82 -8.54 -8.83 -11.43
N CYS A 83 -8.10 -7.62 -11.76
CA CYS A 83 -6.71 -7.19 -11.49
C CYS A 83 -6.63 -6.32 -10.22
N ILE A 84 -6.23 -6.94 -9.11
CA ILE A 84 -5.93 -6.22 -7.87
C ILE A 84 -4.74 -5.29 -8.12
N ASP A 85 -4.84 -4.03 -7.70
CA ASP A 85 -3.76 -3.04 -7.80
C ASP A 85 -2.57 -3.43 -6.90
N SER A 86 -1.62 -4.14 -7.48
CA SER A 86 -0.41 -4.67 -6.82
C SER A 86 0.42 -3.56 -6.18
N PHE A 87 0.38 -2.34 -6.73
CA PHE A 87 1.07 -1.18 -6.20
C PHE A 87 0.44 -0.66 -4.92
N GLY A 88 -0.89 -0.53 -4.89
CA GLY A 88 -1.62 -0.18 -3.67
C GLY A 88 -1.47 -1.25 -2.59
N LEU A 89 -1.46 -2.53 -2.96
CA LEU A 89 -1.21 -3.63 -2.02
C LEU A 89 0.20 -3.54 -1.42
N ALA A 90 1.21 -3.30 -2.25
CA ALA A 90 2.58 -3.16 -1.79
C ALA A 90 2.74 -1.96 -0.86
N ALA A 91 2.21 -0.79 -1.23
CA ALA A 91 2.26 0.39 -0.38
C ALA A 91 1.55 0.17 0.97
N ALA A 92 0.41 -0.54 0.99
CA ALA A 92 -0.24 -0.96 2.24
C ALA A 92 0.62 -1.96 3.05
N GLY A 93 1.31 -2.89 2.38
CA GLY A 93 2.24 -3.82 3.02
C GLY A 93 3.41 -3.10 3.67
N HIS A 94 3.97 -2.10 2.99
CA HIS A 94 5.01 -1.25 3.55
C HIS A 94 4.50 -0.45 4.76
N LEU A 95 3.24 0.04 4.76
CA LEU A 95 2.64 0.75 5.91
C LEU A 95 2.60 -0.14 7.15
N ILE A 96 2.11 -1.36 6.99
CA ILE A 96 2.01 -2.35 8.07
C ILE A 96 3.41 -2.75 8.57
N LYS A 97 4.37 -2.93 7.65
CA LYS A 97 5.76 -3.21 7.98
C LYS A 97 6.39 -2.07 8.78
N HIS A 98 6.20 -0.83 8.36
CA HIS A 98 6.71 0.36 9.06
C HIS A 98 6.15 0.44 10.49
N TYR A 99 4.83 0.37 10.65
CA TYR A 99 4.20 0.38 11.97
C TYR A 99 4.73 -0.74 12.86
N ARG A 100 4.97 -1.93 12.30
CA ARG A 100 5.49 -3.06 13.07
C ARG A 100 6.91 -2.83 13.58
N GLN A 101 7.75 -2.16 12.80
CA GLN A 101 9.15 -1.87 13.15
C GLN A 101 9.28 -0.71 14.13
N HIS A 102 8.42 0.31 14.01
CA HIS A 102 8.55 1.57 14.75
C HIS A 102 7.46 1.80 15.80
N LYS A 103 6.38 1.01 15.78
CA LYS A 103 5.19 1.15 16.64
C LYS A 103 4.48 2.50 16.52
N GLU A 104 4.66 3.16 15.38
CA GLU A 104 4.11 4.47 15.07
C GLU A 104 3.34 4.41 13.75
N ILE A 105 2.19 5.09 13.71
CA ILE A 105 1.41 5.26 12.47
C ILE A 105 2.18 6.26 11.62
N PRO A 106 2.67 5.87 10.43
CA PRO A 106 3.50 6.76 9.63
C PRO A 106 2.69 7.95 9.14
N GLU A 107 3.23 9.15 9.28
CA GLU A 107 2.68 10.36 8.62
C GLU A 107 3.20 10.49 7.19
N SER A 108 4.46 10.13 6.96
CA SER A 108 5.07 10.07 5.64
C SER A 108 6.33 9.23 5.69
N TYR A 109 6.62 8.44 4.66
CA TYR A 109 7.92 7.81 4.50
C TYR A 109 8.17 7.41 3.04
N ILE A 110 9.45 7.22 2.72
CA ILE A 110 9.91 6.73 1.43
C ILE A 110 10.48 5.34 1.67
N SER A 111 10.04 4.37 0.87
CA SER A 111 10.54 3.02 0.89
C SER A 111 11.15 2.66 -0.46
N VAL A 112 12.26 1.94 -0.42
CA VAL A 112 12.87 1.34 -1.61
C VAL A 112 12.52 -0.13 -1.63
N SER A 113 11.87 -0.60 -2.69
CA SER A 113 11.46 -2.00 -2.85
C SER A 113 12.11 -2.64 -4.06
N HIS A 114 12.52 -3.89 -3.92
CA HIS A 114 12.89 -4.77 -5.03
C HIS A 114 11.77 -5.78 -5.34
N GLU A 115 10.72 -5.83 -4.51
CA GLU A 115 9.76 -6.93 -4.48
C GLU A 115 8.54 -6.67 -5.36
N LEU A 116 8.29 -5.42 -5.74
CA LEU A 116 7.12 -5.04 -6.55
C LEU A 116 7.06 -5.82 -7.88
N LEU A 117 8.20 -5.97 -8.55
CA LEU A 117 8.31 -6.76 -9.79
C LEU A 117 8.16 -8.27 -9.60
N LYS A 118 8.21 -8.81 -8.39
CA LYS A 118 8.00 -10.25 -8.14
C LYS A 118 6.52 -10.63 -8.27
N TYR A 119 5.63 -9.66 -8.10
CA TYR A 119 4.17 -9.86 -8.05
C TYR A 119 3.44 -9.19 -9.22
N MET A 120 4.17 -8.62 -10.19
CA MET A 120 3.66 -8.11 -11.47
C MET A 120 3.91 -9.12 -12.59
#